data_AF-A0A944FPV7-F1
#
_entry.id   AF-A0A944FPV7-F1
#
_cell.length_a   1.000
_cell.length_b   1.000
_cell.length_c   1.000
_cell.angle_alpha   90.00
_cell.angle_beta   90.00
_cell.angle_gamma   90.00
#
_symmetry.space_group_name_H-M   'P 1'
#
loop_
_entity.id
_entity.type
_entity.pdbx_description
1 polymer ?
#
loop_
_entity_poly.entity_id
_entity_poly.type
_entity_poly.pdbx_seq_one_letter_code
_entity_poly.pdbx_strand_id
1 'polypeptide(L)' 'MNIGMLLLIIVGSAVAVFTTGYLVVSIFAVIGYKIVRKIRYGISMFN' A
#
# COMPACT_ATOMS: atom_id res chain seq x y z
N MET A 1 14.30 25.60 -21.23
CA MET A 1 13.86 24.74 -20.12
C MET A 1 13.19 23.50 -20.72
N ASN A 2 13.73 22.29 -20.46
CA ASN A 2 13.25 21.05 -21.08
C ASN A 2 12.01 20.50 -20.36
N ILE A 3 10.84 20.94 -20.81
CA ILE A 3 9.55 20.67 -20.18
C ILE A 3 9.18 19.16 -20.19
N GLY A 4 9.58 18.43 -21.23
CA GLY A 4 9.31 16.99 -21.34
C GLY A 4 10.02 16.16 -20.27
N MET A 5 11.22 16.57 -19.88
CA MET A 5 11.99 15.88 -18.83
C MET A 5 11.39 16.10 -17.44
N LEU A 6 10.87 17.31 -17.17
CA LEU A 6 10.20 17.62 -15.91
C LEU A 6 8.90 16.80 -15.75
N LEU A 7 8.11 16.66 -16.81
CA LEU A 7 6.90 15.84 -16.78
C LEU A 7 7.20 14.37 -16.47
N LEU A 8 8.24 13.79 -17.10
CA LEU A 8 8.64 12.41 -16.84
C LEU A 8 9.09 12.20 -15.39
N ILE A 9 9.84 13.16 -14.82
CA ILE A 9 10.29 13.09 -13.43
C ILE A 9 9.09 13.13 -12.46
N ILE A 10 8.12 14.01 -12.71
CA ILE A 10 6.93 14.13 -11.86
C ILE A 10 6.07 12.88 -11.94
N VAL A 11 5.83 12.33 -13.12
CA VAL A 11 5.03 11.11 -13.29
C VAL A 11 5.76 9.90 -12.70
N GLY A 12 7.07 9.75 -12.95
CA GLY A 12 7.86 8.65 -12.41
C GLY A 12 7.92 8.67 -10.88
N SER A 13 8.10 9.84 -10.28
CA SER A 13 8.12 9.99 -8.82
C SER A 13 6.74 9.76 -8.19
N ALA A 14 5.66 10.22 -8.81
CA ALA A 14 4.30 9.95 -8.34
C ALA A 14 4.02 8.43 -8.30
N VAL A 15 4.29 7.72 -9.41
CA VAL A 15 4.06 6.27 -9.51
C VAL A 15 4.85 5.49 -8.44
N ALA A 16 6.10 5.89 -8.16
CA ALA A 16 6.93 5.27 -7.14
C ALA A 16 6.35 5.43 -5.72
N VAL A 17 5.82 6.61 -5.40
CA VAL A 17 5.21 6.88 -4.08
C VAL A 17 3.89 6.12 -3.93
N PHE A 18 3.04 6.12 -4.97
CA PHE A 18 1.75 5.42 -4.93
C PHE A 18 1.93 3.91 -4.78
N THR A 19 2.86 3.31 -5.52
CA THR A 19 3.11 1.85 -5.45
C THR A 19 3.71 1.45 -4.10
N THR A 20 4.71 2.19 -3.61
CA THR A 20 5.32 1.92 -2.31
C THR A 20 4.32 2.12 -1.16
N GLY A 21 3.56 3.22 -1.19
CA GLY A 21 2.51 3.48 -0.20
C GLY A 21 1.44 2.41 -0.19
N TYR A 22 0.98 1.97 -1.36
CA TYR A 22 0.00 0.89 -1.49
C TYR A 22 0.50 -0.42 -0.87
N LEU A 23 1.75 -0.82 -1.14
CA LEU A 23 2.33 -2.05 -0.58
C LEU A 23 2.39 -2.01 0.95
N VAL A 24 2.88 -0.89 1.49
CA VAL A 24 2.98 -0.70 2.94
C VAL A 24 1.59 -0.76 3.58
N VAL A 25 0.63 0.00 3.07
CA VAL A 25 -0.75 0.01 3.60
C VAL A 25 -1.40 -1.36 3.45
N SER A 26 -1.19 -2.08 2.34
CA SER A 26 -1.79 -3.40 2.11
C SER A 26 -1.31 -4.43 3.15
N ILE A 27 -0.01 -4.43 3.50
CA ILE A 27 0.53 -5.35 4.51
C ILE A 27 -0.11 -5.08 5.87
N PHE A 28 -0.14 -3.81 6.30
CA PHE A 28 -0.76 -3.42 7.56
C PHE A 28 -2.27 -3.69 7.57
N ALA A 29 -2.96 -3.45 6.46
CA ALA A 29 -4.39 -3.68 6.32
C ALA A 29 -4.73 -5.17 6.42
N VAL A 30 -3.98 -6.06 5.77
CA VAL A 30 -4.21 -7.51 5.84
C VAL A 30 -3.95 -8.03 7.25
N ILE A 31 -2.89 -7.57 7.92
CA ILE A 31 -2.60 -7.94 9.31
C ILE A 31 -3.70 -7.44 10.24
N GLY A 32 -4.08 -6.17 10.13
CA GLY A 32 -5.15 -5.56 10.92
C GLY A 32 -6.49 -6.27 10.71
N TYR A 33 -6.85 -6.56 9.46
CA TYR A 33 -8.04 -7.34 9.12
C TYR A 33 -8.00 -8.73 9.75
N LYS A 34 -6.84 -9.39 9.75
CA LYS A 34 -6.63 -10.68 10.43
C LYS A 34 -6.79 -10.59 11.95
N ILE A 35 -6.37 -9.50 12.57
CA ILE A 35 -6.54 -9.27 14.02
C ILE A 35 -8.02 -9.01 14.33
N VAL A 36 -8.69 -8.13 13.57
CA VAL A 36 -10.10 -7.77 13.78
C VAL A 36 -11.00 -8.99 13.64
N ARG A 37 -10.80 -9.81 12.59
CA ARG A 37 -11.59 -11.04 12.42
C ARG A 37 -11.34 -12.06 13.53
N LYS A 38 -10.10 -12.16 14.04
CA LYS A 38 -9.77 -13.04 15.17
C LYS A 38 -10.52 -12.63 16.43
N ILE A 39 -10.53 -11.32 16.74
CA ILE A 39 -11.19 -10.79 17.94
C ILE A 39 -12.72 -10.91 17.84
N ARG A 40 -13.29 -10.60 16.67
CA ARG A 40 -14.76 -10.59 16.47
C ARG A 40 -15.38 -11.98 16.34
N TYR A 41 -14.70 -12.89 15.64
CA TYR A 41 -15.28 -14.17 15.23
C TYR A 41 -14.60 -15.37 15.90
N GLY A 42 -13.56 -15.17 16.72
CA GLY A 42 -12.86 -16.25 17.44
C GLY A 42 -12.12 -17.24 16.54
N ILE A 43 -12.04 -16.98 15.23
CA ILE A 43 -11.43 -17.86 14.24
C ILE A 43 -9.91 -17.71 14.27
N SER A 44 -9.20 -18.83 14.13
CA SER A 44 -7.74 -18.87 14.07
C SER A 44 -7.21 -17.91 13.00
N MET A 45 -6.14 -17.18 13.35
CA MET A 45 -5.49 -16.18 12.48
C MET A 45 -4.75 -16.82 11.29
N PHE A 46 -4.53 -18.13 11.41
CA PHE A 46 -3.96 -19.02 10.42
C PHE A 46 -4.98 -20.13 10.20
N ASN A 47 -5.35 -20.36 8.94
CA ASN A 47 -5.94 -21.64 8.58
C ASN A 47 -4.86 -22.70 8.76
#